data_AF-A0A4R0TRZ0-F1
#
_entry.id   AF-A0A4R0TRZ0-F1
#
_cell.length_a   1.000
_cell.length_b   1.000
_cell.length_c   1.000
_cell.angle_alpha   90.00
_cell.angle_beta   90.00
_cell.angle_gamma   90.00
#
_symmetry.space_group_name_H-M   'P 1'
#
loop_
_entity.id
_entity.type
_entity.pdbx_description
1 polymer ?
#
loop_
_entity_poly.entity_id
_entity_poly.type
_entity_poly.pdbx_seq_one_letter_code
_entity_poly.pdbx_strand_id
1 'polypeptide(L)'
;MTNIIEKPKTNTLIEEYRQQALAYGHEKAIRTFATPMLQAWEKACEGYADEDTELEGFAELMSEVFNVRDAAIAAAINPRFKIGTIINLAAKAHTPYYKRLLSKTLPLSK
;
A
#
# COMPACT_ATOMS: atom_id res chain seq x y z
N MET A 1 26.02 32.90 -21.09
CA MET A 1 24.92 32.69 -20.12
C MET A 1 24.37 31.30 -20.38
N THR A 2 24.67 30.34 -19.51
CA THR A 2 24.20 28.96 -19.65
C THR A 2 22.87 28.88 -18.94
N ASN A 3 21.76 28.84 -19.68
CA ASN A 3 20.44 28.57 -19.11
C ASN A 3 20.39 27.09 -18.74
N ILE A 4 20.76 26.76 -17.51
CA ILE A 4 20.36 25.50 -16.90
C ILE A 4 18.90 25.69 -16.53
N ILE A 5 18.00 25.24 -17.42
CA ILE A 5 16.61 25.02 -17.04
C ILE A 5 16.66 23.78 -16.14
N GLU A 6 16.78 23.98 -14.83
CA GLU A 6 16.42 22.94 -13.88
C GLU A 6 14.93 22.66 -14.08
N LYS A 7 14.60 21.55 -14.74
CA LYS A 7 13.25 21.02 -14.68
C LYS A 7 12.95 20.73 -13.20
N PRO A 8 11.85 21.23 -12.61
CA PRO A 8 11.47 20.77 -11.29
C PRO A 8 11.12 19.30 -11.44
N LYS A 9 11.93 18.42 -10.85
CA LYS A 9 11.63 16.99 -10.78
C LYS A 9 10.85 16.74 -9.50
N THR A 10 9.67 17.32 -9.40
CA THR A 10 8.66 16.92 -8.40
C THR A 10 7.86 15.79 -9.02
N ASN A 11 8.47 14.60 -9.08
CA ASN A 11 7.68 13.40 -9.37
C ASN A 11 6.76 13.20 -8.17
N THR A 12 5.46 13.07 -8.42
CA THR A 12 4.49 12.68 -7.39
C THR A 12 4.77 11.24 -6.97
N LEU A 13 4.39 10.87 -5.75
CA LEU A 13 4.56 9.51 -5.23
C LEU A 13 4.02 8.44 -6.18
N ILE A 14 2.92 8.73 -6.87
CA ILE A 14 2.34 7.81 -7.85
C ILE A 14 3.18 7.64 -9.11
N GLU A 15 3.86 8.70 -9.56
CA GLU A 15 4.77 8.59 -10.70
C GLU A 15 5.99 7.75 -10.32
N GLU A 16 6.52 7.92 -9.12
CA GLU A 16 7.61 7.07 -8.61
C GLU A 16 7.19 5.61 -8.47
N TYR A 17 5.97 5.36 -7.99
CA TYR A 17 5.38 4.01 -7.97
C TYR A 17 5.34 3.40 -9.37
N ARG A 18 4.81 4.12 -10.37
CA ARG A 18 4.70 3.64 -11.75
C ARG A 18 6.08 3.31 -12.33
N GLN A 19 7.06 4.18 -12.13
CA GLN A 19 8.43 3.95 -12.60
C GLN A 19 9.07 2.73 -11.94
N GLN A 20 8.90 2.53 -10.62
CA GLN A 20 9.39 1.32 -9.96
C GLN A 20 8.64 0.05 -10.40
N ALA A 21 7.33 0.13 -10.59
CA ALA A 21 6.54 -1.00 -11.04
C ALA A 21 6.99 -1.46 -12.44
N LEU A 22 7.29 -0.52 -13.34
CA LEU A 22 7.84 -0.81 -14.65
C LEU A 22 9.27 -1.40 -14.58
N ALA A 23 10.13 -0.86 -13.71
CA ALA A 23 11.54 -1.28 -13.64
C ALA A 23 11.75 -2.60 -12.89
N TYR A 24 10.96 -2.86 -11.85
CA TYR A 24 11.22 -3.93 -10.87
C TYR A 24 10.03 -4.85 -10.61
N GLY A 25 8.89 -4.61 -11.27
CA GLY A 25 7.66 -5.37 -11.11
C GLY A 25 6.77 -4.85 -9.98
N HIS A 26 5.46 -5.08 -10.12
CA HIS A 26 4.43 -4.59 -9.20
C HIS A 26 4.65 -5.04 -7.75
N GLU A 27 5.00 -6.32 -7.51
CA GLU A 27 5.19 -6.81 -6.14
C GLU A 27 6.27 -6.01 -5.41
N LYS A 28 7.42 -5.79 -6.06
CA LYS A 28 8.54 -5.07 -5.46
C LYS A 28 8.21 -3.60 -5.25
N ALA A 29 7.58 -2.94 -6.22
CA ALA A 29 7.12 -1.56 -6.07
C ALA A 29 6.11 -1.41 -4.93
N ILE A 30 5.12 -2.29 -4.81
CA ILE A 30 4.16 -2.27 -3.70
C ILE A 30 4.87 -2.43 -2.36
N ARG A 31 5.83 -3.35 -2.25
CA ARG A 31 6.60 -3.52 -1.01
C ARG A 31 7.38 -2.25 -0.64
N THR A 32 7.93 -1.53 -1.61
CA THR A 32 8.64 -0.27 -1.35
C THR A 32 7.71 0.83 -0.86
N PHE A 33 6.61 1.08 -1.58
CA PHE A 33 5.76 2.26 -1.34
C PHE A 33 4.66 2.00 -0.31
N ALA A 34 3.99 0.85 -0.38
CA ALA A 34 2.82 0.58 0.46
C ALA A 34 3.19 0.13 1.87
N THR A 35 4.36 -0.50 2.10
CA THR A 35 4.76 -0.97 3.44
C THR A 35 4.78 0.15 4.48
N PRO A 36 5.53 1.26 4.30
CA PRO A 36 5.56 2.32 5.31
C PRO A 36 4.18 2.95 5.51
N MET A 37 3.39 3.14 4.44
CA MET A 37 2.05 3.72 4.53
C MET A 37 1.05 2.82 5.25
N LEU A 38 1.09 1.50 4.99
CA LEU A 38 0.24 0.53 5.67
C LEU A 38 0.60 0.42 7.16
N GLN A 39 1.88 0.56 7.51
CA GLN A 39 2.34 0.60 8.90
C GLN A 39 1.87 1.87 9.62
N ALA A 40 2.02 3.03 8.98
CA ALA A 40 1.51 4.30 9.50
C ALA A 40 -0.01 4.26 9.67
N TRP A 41 -0.72 3.70 8.69
CA TRP A 41 -2.17 3.54 8.72
C TRP A 41 -2.64 2.60 9.84
N GLU A 42 -1.98 1.45 10.03
CA GLU A 42 -2.29 0.51 11.12
C GLU A 42 -2.13 1.19 12.49
N LYS A 43 -1.00 1.87 12.72
CA LYS A 43 -0.78 2.66 13.95
C LYS A 43 -1.88 3.70 14.16
N ALA A 44 -2.26 4.42 13.11
CA ALA A 44 -3.33 5.41 13.19
C ALA A 44 -4.68 4.78 13.54
N CYS A 45 -5.00 3.62 12.98
CA CYS A 45 -6.21 2.86 13.33
C CYS A 45 -6.21 2.38 14.78
N GLU A 46 -5.04 2.08 15.36
CA GLU A 46 -4.89 1.70 16.77
C GLU A 46 -4.89 2.90 17.73
N GLY A 47 -4.92 4.14 17.22
CA GLY A 47 -4.87 5.36 18.03
C GLY A 47 -3.46 5.78 18.44
N TYR A 48 -2.43 5.23 17.79
CA TYR A 48 -1.01 5.53 18.02
C TYR A 48 -0.41 6.43 16.93
N ALA A 49 -1.22 7.22 16.22
CA ALA A 49 -0.71 8.22 15.29
C ALA A 49 0.08 9.29 16.05
N ASP A 50 1.32 9.51 15.63
CA ASP A 50 2.24 10.55 16.10
C ASP A 50 2.59 11.55 14.98
N GLU A 51 3.42 12.55 15.28
CA GLU A 51 3.87 13.54 14.30
C GLU A 51 4.67 12.91 13.15
N ASP A 52 5.22 11.71 13.33
CA ASP A 52 5.96 10.94 12.33
C ASP A 52 5.05 10.04 11.48
N THR A 53 3.74 10.04 11.72
CA THR A 53 2.77 9.21 10.99
C THR A 53 2.45 9.83 9.63
N GLU A 54 3.30 9.53 8.64
CA GLU A 54 3.17 10.05 7.28
C GLU A 54 2.19 9.20 6.43
N LEU A 55 1.01 9.77 6.17
CA LEU A 55 -0.02 9.19 5.29
C LEU A 55 -0.20 9.98 3.98
N GLU A 56 0.66 10.97 3.73
CA GLU A 56 0.61 11.75 2.50
C GLU A 56 0.78 10.85 1.27
N GLY A 57 -0.07 11.03 0.26
CA GLY A 57 -0.09 10.19 -0.94
C GLY A 57 -0.66 8.78 -0.75
N PHE A 58 -1.04 8.35 0.46
CA PHE A 58 -1.60 7.00 0.66
C PHE A 58 -2.96 6.82 -0.03
N ALA A 59 -3.81 7.85 0.01
CA ALA A 59 -5.09 7.85 -0.71
C ALA A 59 -4.90 7.77 -2.23
N GLU A 60 -3.88 8.44 -2.76
CA GLU A 60 -3.52 8.37 -4.18
C GLU A 60 -3.03 6.97 -4.55
N LEU A 61 -2.14 6.39 -3.73
CA LEU A 61 -1.65 5.03 -3.92
C LEU A 61 -2.77 3.99 -3.88
N MET A 62 -3.73 4.10 -2.95
CA MET A 62 -4.90 3.22 -2.88
C MET A 62 -5.84 3.38 -4.09
N SER A 63 -5.89 4.57 -4.69
CA SER A 63 -6.71 4.84 -5.86
C SER A 63 -6.13 4.21 -7.13
N GLU A 64 -4.80 4.19 -7.26
CA GLU A 64 -4.12 3.53 -8.37
C GLU A 64 -3.96 2.02 -8.16
N VAL A 65 -3.66 1.59 -6.94
CA VAL A 65 -3.27 0.21 -6.62
C VAL A 65 -4.34 -0.46 -5.76
N PHE A 66 -5.34 -1.03 -6.42
CA PHE A 66 -6.50 -1.64 -5.73
C PHE A 66 -6.12 -2.73 -4.72
N ASN A 67 -5.01 -3.45 -4.93
CA ASN A 67 -4.54 -4.45 -3.97
C ASN A 67 -4.16 -3.83 -2.61
N VAL A 68 -3.60 -2.62 -2.61
CA VAL A 68 -3.25 -1.88 -1.39
C VAL A 68 -4.52 -1.47 -0.66
N ARG A 69 -5.51 -0.95 -1.40
CA ARG A 69 -6.83 -0.60 -0.87
C ARG A 69 -7.54 -1.81 -0.25
N ASP A 70 -7.59 -2.92 -0.98
CA ASP A 70 -8.28 -4.13 -0.55
C ASP A 70 -7.59 -4.74 0.68
N ALA A 71 -6.25 -4.67 0.76
CA ALA A 71 -5.51 -5.10 1.94
C ALA A 71 -5.82 -4.23 3.17
N ALA A 72 -5.89 -2.91 3.01
CA ALA A 72 -6.27 -2.00 4.10
C ALA A 72 -7.72 -2.26 4.57
N ILE A 73 -8.66 -2.45 3.64
CA ILE A 73 -10.04 -2.83 3.99
C ILE A 73 -10.07 -4.16 4.73
N ALA A 74 -9.34 -5.18 4.25
CA ALA A 74 -9.29 -6.50 4.87
C ALA A 74 -8.69 -6.46 6.28
N ALA A 75 -7.73 -5.58 6.53
CA ALA A 75 -7.18 -5.32 7.85
C ALA A 75 -8.19 -4.63 8.77
N ALA A 76 -8.91 -3.61 8.27
CA ALA A 76 -9.89 -2.86 9.06
C ALA A 76 -11.05 -3.74 9.54
N ILE A 77 -11.52 -4.68 8.71
CA ILE A 77 -12.59 -5.62 9.07
C ILE A 77 -12.10 -6.80 9.92
N ASN A 78 -10.80 -7.09 9.90
CA ASN A 78 -10.21 -8.20 10.66
C ASN A 78 -8.96 -7.73 11.43
N PRO A 79 -9.15 -7.16 12.63
CA PRO A 79 -8.06 -6.60 13.42
C PRO A 79 -7.05 -7.65 13.93
N ARG A 80 -7.26 -8.94 13.65
CA ARG A 80 -6.28 -10.00 13.95
C ARG A 80 -5.17 -10.12 12.90
N PHE A 81 -5.30 -9.40 11.78
CA PHE A 81 -4.27 -9.40 10.76
C PHE A 81 -3.03 -8.69 11.27
N LYS A 82 -1.92 -9.42 11.33
CA LYS A 82 -0.61 -8.82 11.56
C LYS A 82 -0.22 -7.99 10.34
N ILE A 83 0.47 -6.88 10.53
CA ILE A 83 0.99 -6.03 9.46
C ILE A 83 1.69 -6.77 8.32
N GLY A 84 2.49 -7.81 8.63
CA GLY A 84 3.15 -8.63 7.62
C GLY A 84 2.17 -9.39 6.70
N THR A 85 0.99 -9.76 7.22
CA THR A 85 -0.09 -10.33 6.41
C THR A 85 -0.70 -9.25 5.52
N ILE A 86 -0.93 -8.04 6.03
CA ILE A 86 -1.50 -6.91 5.27
C ILE A 86 -0.59 -6.53 4.09
N ILE A 87 0.72 -6.40 4.33
CA ILE A 87 1.71 -6.13 3.28
C ILE A 87 1.73 -7.24 2.22
N ASN A 88 1.64 -8.50 2.65
CA ASN A 88 1.59 -9.62 1.70
C ASN A 88 0.27 -9.66 0.91
N LEU A 89 -0.85 -9.27 1.51
CA LEU A 89 -2.13 -9.11 0.82
C LEU A 89 -1.99 -8.07 -0.29
N ALA A 90 -1.40 -6.92 0.01
CA ALA A 90 -1.18 -5.85 -0.96
C ALA A 90 -0.23 -6.27 -2.08
N ALA A 91 0.90 -6.90 -1.75
CA ALA A 91 1.97 -7.17 -2.70
C ALA A 91 1.74 -8.40 -3.59
N LYS A 92 0.96 -9.40 -3.11
CA LYS A 92 0.74 -10.69 -3.79
C LYS A 92 -0.74 -11.01 -4.07
N ALA A 93 -1.55 -9.98 -4.25
CA ALA A 93 -2.96 -10.16 -4.59
C ALA A 93 -3.11 -11.07 -5.83
N HIS A 94 -4.16 -11.89 -5.83
CA HIS A 94 -4.50 -12.88 -6.86
C HIS A 94 -3.68 -14.19 -6.89
N THR A 95 -2.81 -14.44 -5.92
CA THR A 95 -2.27 -15.80 -5.74
C THR A 95 -3.37 -16.77 -5.25
N PRO A 96 -3.32 -18.08 -5.59
CA PRO A 96 -4.27 -19.06 -5.05
C PRO A 96 -4.30 -19.14 -3.51
N TYR A 97 -3.18 -18.75 -2.87
CA TYR A 97 -3.06 -18.58 -1.43
C TYR A 97 -3.97 -17.45 -0.91
N TYR A 98 -4.06 -16.35 -1.66
CA TYR A 98 -4.86 -15.16 -1.32
C TYR A 98 -6.36 -15.43 -1.31
N LYS A 99 -6.91 -16.09 -2.35
CA LYS A 99 -8.33 -16.51 -2.38
C LYS A 99 -8.69 -17.36 -1.16
N ARG A 100 -7.77 -18.22 -0.74
CA ARG A 100 -7.93 -19.15 0.39
C ARG A 100 -7.81 -18.45 1.75
N LEU A 101 -7.02 -17.38 1.83
CA LEU A 101 -6.90 -16.56 3.03
C LEU A 101 -8.18 -15.76 3.22
N LEU A 102 -8.62 -15.00 2.19
CA LEU A 102 -9.86 -14.24 2.22
C LEU A 102 -11.08 -15.10 2.55
N SER A 103 -11.22 -16.27 1.95
CA SER A 103 -12.37 -17.16 2.21
C SER A 103 -12.40 -17.74 3.63
N LYS A 104 -11.25 -17.79 4.32
CA LYS A 104 -11.17 -18.24 5.73
C LYS A 104 -11.41 -17.10 6.71
N THR A 105 -11.11 -15.87 6.32
CA THR A 105 -11.09 -14.71 7.22
C THR A 105 -12.31 -13.81 7.09
N LEU A 106 -12.97 -13.81 5.93
CA LEU A 106 -14.27 -13.19 5.73
C LEU A 106 -15.35 -14.24 5.97
N PRO A 107 -16.13 -14.18 7.06
CA PRO A 107 -17.28 -15.05 7.19
C PRO A 107 -18.21 -14.77 6.01
N LEU A 108 -18.50 -15.79 5.21
CA LEU A 108 -19.60 -15.74 4.26
C LEU A 108 -20.87 -15.50 5.08
N SER A 109 -21.43 -14.29 4.99
CA SER A 109 -22.82 -14.07 5.40
C SER A 109 -23.66 -15.09 4.64
N LYS A 110 -24.25 -16.03 5.36
CA LYS A 110 -25.37 -16.82 4.84
C LYS A 110 -26.61 -15.95 4.76
#